data_AF-A0A7K1VAZ6-F1
#
_entry.id   AF-A0A7K1VAZ6-F1
#
_cell.length_a   1.000
_cell.length_b   1.000
_cell.length_c   1.000
_cell.angle_alpha   90.00
_cell.angle_beta   90.00
_cell.angle_gamma   90.00
#
_symmetry.space_group_name_H-M   'P 1'
#
loop_
_entity.id
_entity.type
_entity.pdbx_description
1 polymer ?
#
loop_
_entity_poly.entity_id
_entity_poly.type
_entity_poly.pdbx_seq_one_letter_code
_entity_poly.pdbx_strand_id
1 'polypeptide(L)'
;MYPSQPVAPEGPRHAAPQIAPGHMPGQPPRMMNMNTGGKYSAIASFVTYVKALEALDPRSFPDEYAEHTDRIRELKPFLRAHGILDVMEIKNPEVAALIGV
;
A
#
# COMPACT_ATOMS: atom_id res chain seq x y z
N MET A 1 -44.53 39.38 7.19
CA MET A 1 -44.65 39.81 8.61
C MET A 1 -44.21 38.65 9.48
N TYR A 2 -43.01 38.80 10.08
CA TYR A 2 -42.63 38.31 11.41
C TYR A 2 -42.52 36.78 11.68
N PRO A 3 -41.79 36.38 12.74
CA PRO A 3 -40.55 35.58 12.64
C PRO A 3 -40.62 34.32 13.54
N SER A 4 -39.45 33.84 14.01
CA SER A 4 -39.21 32.92 15.15
C SER A 4 -39.33 31.43 14.83
N GLN A 5 -38.24 30.64 14.87
CA GLN A 5 -37.57 30.03 16.05
C GLN A 5 -38.53 29.19 16.94
N PRO A 6 -38.05 28.20 17.72
CA PRO A 6 -36.80 27.42 17.68
C PRO A 6 -37.08 25.90 17.76
N VAL A 7 -36.10 25.03 17.45
CA VAL A 7 -36.10 23.68 18.05
C VAL A 7 -34.68 23.32 18.47
N ALA A 8 -34.46 23.36 19.77
CA ALA A 8 -33.46 22.56 20.47
C ALA A 8 -34.26 21.73 21.51
N PRO A 9 -33.79 20.53 21.87
CA PRO A 9 -32.95 20.51 23.06
C PRO A 9 -31.76 19.53 23.01
N GLU A 10 -30.61 20.08 23.40
CA GLU A 10 -29.64 19.52 24.35
C GLU A 10 -28.98 18.15 24.09
N GLY A 11 -27.78 18.22 23.50
CA GLY A 11 -26.65 17.31 23.73
C GLY A 11 -25.34 18.12 23.78
N PRO A 12 -24.32 17.74 24.58
CA PRO A 12 -23.53 18.68 25.38
C PRO A 12 -22.55 19.58 24.64
N ARG A 13 -22.49 20.81 25.15
CA ARG A 13 -21.60 21.95 24.84
C ARG A 13 -20.17 21.58 24.43
N HIS A 14 -19.75 22.22 23.33
CA HIS A 14 -18.35 22.44 22.95
C HIS A 14 -17.52 23.09 24.07
N ALA A 15 -16.30 22.60 24.27
CA ALA A 15 -15.14 23.43 24.57
C ALA A 15 -14.10 23.17 23.47
N ALA A 16 -13.72 24.21 22.74
CA ALA A 16 -12.67 24.16 21.72
C ALA A 16 -11.29 23.89 22.34
N PRO A 17 -10.32 23.44 21.53
CA PRO A 17 -9.24 24.37 21.28
C PRO A 17 -8.86 24.49 19.79
N GLN A 18 -8.81 25.76 19.38
CA GLN A 18 -7.72 26.35 18.61
C GLN A 18 -7.56 25.96 17.14
N ILE A 19 -8.19 26.81 16.32
CA ILE A 19 -7.69 27.41 15.07
C ILE A 19 -6.21 27.05 14.75
N ALA A 20 -6.02 26.19 13.75
CA ALA A 20 -4.88 26.28 12.84
C ALA A 20 -5.43 26.67 11.46
N PRO A 21 -4.99 27.78 10.85
CA PRO A 21 -5.53 28.22 9.57
C PRO A 21 -4.93 27.38 8.44
N GLY A 22 -5.78 26.73 7.61
CA GLY A 22 -5.32 26.33 6.27
C GLY A 22 -5.84 25.05 5.64
N HIS A 23 -6.91 24.39 6.10
CA HIS A 23 -7.38 23.17 5.43
C HIS A 23 -8.65 23.42 4.59
N MET A 24 -8.43 23.43 3.28
CA MET A 24 -9.41 23.55 2.19
C MET A 24 -10.49 22.45 2.27
N PRO A 25 -11.76 22.73 1.90
CA PRO A 25 -12.78 21.70 1.78
C PRO A 25 -12.62 20.99 0.43
N GLY A 26 -12.18 19.74 0.43
CA GLY A 26 -12.11 19.00 -0.84
C GLY A 26 -11.46 17.61 -0.84
N GLN A 27 -10.92 17.08 0.26
CA GLN A 27 -10.37 15.72 0.24
C GLN A 27 -11.40 14.69 0.72
N PRO A 28 -11.82 13.73 -0.12
CA PRO A 28 -12.29 12.46 0.42
C PRO A 28 -11.10 11.78 1.11
N PRO A 29 -11.29 11.14 2.27
CA PRO A 29 -10.21 10.44 2.94
C PRO A 29 -9.68 9.36 2.00
N ARG A 30 -8.43 9.53 1.53
CA ARG A 30 -7.69 8.41 0.95
C ARG A 30 -7.61 7.36 2.04
N MET A 31 -8.39 6.30 1.88
CA MET A 31 -8.26 5.09 2.67
C MET A 31 -6.85 4.53 2.45
N MET A 32 -5.88 4.97 3.24
CA MET A 32 -4.61 4.28 3.39
C MET A 32 -4.81 3.14 4.39
N ASN A 33 -5.69 2.20 4.04
CA ASN A 33 -5.90 0.97 4.80
C ASN A 33 -5.22 -0.19 4.07
N MET A 34 -3.89 -0.19 4.06
CA MET A 34 -3.05 -1.32 3.65
C MET A 34 -2.11 -1.67 4.80
N ASN A 35 -2.66 -1.98 5.98
CA ASN A 35 -1.83 -2.60 7.02
C ASN A 35 -2.64 -3.43 8.02
N THR A 36 -3.17 -4.56 7.57
CA THR A 36 -3.75 -5.58 8.48
C THR A 36 -3.28 -7.00 8.17
N GLY A 37 -2.14 -7.17 7.48
CA GLY A 37 -1.65 -8.51 7.13
C GLY A 37 -0.20 -8.56 6.69
N GLY A 38 0.75 -8.10 7.50
CA GLY A 38 2.18 -7.96 7.11
C GLY A 38 2.85 -9.22 6.52
N LYS A 39 2.38 -10.44 6.82
CA LYS A 39 2.93 -11.69 6.26
C LYS A 39 2.30 -12.09 4.94
N TYR A 40 0.97 -12.13 4.88
CA TYR A 40 0.23 -12.44 3.64
C TYR A 40 0.41 -11.34 2.59
N SER A 41 0.53 -10.09 3.04
CA SER A 41 0.82 -8.95 2.17
C SER A 41 2.18 -9.07 1.51
N ALA A 42 3.23 -9.52 2.21
CA ALA A 42 4.57 -9.63 1.62
C ALA A 42 4.64 -10.70 0.51
N ILE A 43 4.01 -11.86 0.72
CA ILE A 43 3.92 -12.92 -0.30
C ILE A 43 3.08 -12.45 -1.48
N ALA A 44 1.90 -11.87 -1.23
CA ALA A 44 1.02 -11.38 -2.29
C ALA A 44 1.70 -10.27 -3.11
N SER A 45 2.37 -9.32 -2.47
CA SER A 45 3.17 -8.29 -3.13
C SER A 45 4.31 -8.92 -3.96
N PHE A 46 5.03 -9.90 -3.40
CA PHE A 46 6.11 -10.58 -4.13
C PHE A 46 5.59 -11.25 -5.41
N VAL A 47 4.54 -12.07 -5.30
CA VAL A 47 3.95 -12.76 -6.46
C VAL A 47 3.43 -11.74 -7.48
N THR A 48 2.85 -10.64 -7.03
CA THR A 48 2.38 -9.56 -7.91
C THR A 48 3.52 -8.95 -8.71
N TYR A 49 4.63 -8.57 -8.07
CA TYR A 49 5.79 -8.00 -8.76
C TYR A 49 6.47 -9.00 -9.68
N VAL A 50 6.57 -10.27 -9.28
CA VAL A 50 7.09 -11.34 -10.13
C VAL A 50 6.23 -11.54 -11.38
N LYS A 51 4.90 -11.53 -11.22
CA LYS A 51 3.97 -11.66 -12.34
C LYS A 51 3.99 -10.44 -13.25
N ALA A 52 4.12 -9.25 -12.69
CA ALA A 52 4.33 -8.04 -13.46
C ALA A 52 5.61 -8.14 -14.29
N LEU A 53 6.72 -8.58 -13.68
CA LEU A 53 8.01 -8.75 -14.36
C LEU A 53 7.98 -9.84 -15.44
N GLU A 54 7.22 -10.93 -15.26
CA GLU A 54 6.99 -11.94 -16.31
C GLU A 54 6.19 -11.40 -17.51
N ALA A 55 5.25 -10.48 -17.26
CA ALA A 55 4.40 -9.89 -18.29
C ALA A 55 5.02 -8.64 -18.93
N LEU A 56 6.01 -8.03 -18.28
CA LEU A 56 6.64 -6.79 -18.69
C LEU A 56 7.81 -7.08 -19.63
N ASP A 57 7.78 -6.46 -20.82
CA ASP A 57 8.89 -6.57 -21.77
C ASP A 57 10.00 -5.57 -21.39
N PRO A 58 11.21 -6.04 -21.03
CA PRO A 58 12.30 -5.19 -20.54
C PRO A 58 12.86 -4.25 -21.60
N ARG A 59 12.60 -4.49 -22.89
CA ARG A 59 13.05 -3.59 -23.97
C ARG A 59 12.07 -2.45 -24.18
N SER A 60 10.80 -2.69 -23.89
CA SER A 60 9.72 -1.71 -24.06
C SER A 60 9.56 -0.84 -22.82
N PHE A 61 9.78 -1.40 -21.62
CA PHE A 61 9.57 -0.73 -20.33
C PHE A 61 10.74 -0.96 -19.36
N PRO A 62 11.94 -0.39 -19.65
CA PRO A 62 13.13 -0.63 -18.86
C PRO A 62 13.03 -0.06 -17.42
N ASP A 63 12.38 1.10 -17.26
CA ASP A 63 12.26 1.76 -15.95
C ASP A 63 11.32 1.00 -15.00
N GLU A 64 10.16 0.55 -15.49
CA GLU A 64 9.21 -0.26 -14.71
C GLU A 64 9.81 -1.62 -14.35
N TYR A 65 10.59 -2.21 -15.27
CA TYR A 65 11.31 -3.46 -15.02
C TYR A 65 12.32 -3.30 -13.87
N ALA A 66 13.07 -2.19 -13.87
CA ALA A 66 14.00 -1.87 -12.81
C ALA A 66 13.27 -1.69 -11.47
N GLU A 67 12.15 -0.93 -11.45
CA GLU A 67 11.38 -0.72 -10.24
C GLU A 67 10.85 -2.04 -9.65
N HIS A 68 10.26 -2.91 -10.47
CA HIS A 68 9.76 -4.21 -10.02
C HIS A 68 10.88 -5.10 -9.51
N THR A 69 12.04 -5.07 -10.16
CA THR A 69 13.25 -5.78 -9.74
C THR A 69 13.73 -5.30 -8.36
N ASP A 70 13.76 -4.00 -8.12
CA ASP A 70 14.15 -3.43 -6.82
C ASP A 70 13.15 -3.81 -5.72
N ARG A 71 11.84 -3.75 -5.99
CA ARG A 71 10.80 -4.22 -5.04
C ARG A 71 10.95 -5.68 -4.69
N ILE A 72 11.28 -6.53 -5.66
CA ILE A 72 11.55 -7.95 -5.44
C ILE A 72 12.76 -8.14 -4.51
N ARG A 73 13.83 -7.35 -4.69
CA ARG A 73 15.02 -7.39 -3.82
C ARG A 73 14.72 -6.91 -2.41
N GLU A 74 13.88 -5.89 -2.24
CA GLU A 74 13.43 -5.43 -0.92
C GLU A 74 12.64 -6.50 -0.17
N LEU A 75 11.86 -7.32 -0.88
CA LEU A 75 11.05 -8.40 -0.29
C LEU A 75 11.86 -9.66 0.02
N LYS A 76 12.97 -9.91 -0.67
CA LYS A 76 13.89 -11.05 -0.44
C LYS A 76 14.21 -11.32 1.05
N PRO A 77 14.69 -10.34 1.86
CA PRO A 77 15.01 -10.61 3.27
C PRO A 77 13.78 -11.04 4.08
N PHE A 78 12.59 -10.50 3.79
CA PHE A 78 11.35 -10.90 4.45
C PHE A 78 10.95 -12.33 4.09
N LEU A 79 11.03 -12.69 2.81
CA LEU A 79 10.73 -14.04 2.33
C LEU A 79 11.69 -15.07 2.95
N ARG A 80 12.98 -14.73 3.05
CA ARG A 80 13.99 -15.57 3.68
C ARG A 80 13.79 -15.69 5.20
N ALA A 81 13.55 -14.58 5.90
CA ALA A 81 13.33 -14.59 7.35
C ALA A 81 12.10 -15.41 7.77
N HIS A 82 11.14 -15.56 6.85
CA HIS A 82 9.92 -16.34 7.07
C HIS A 82 9.97 -17.77 6.51
N GLY A 83 11.11 -18.21 5.93
CA GLY A 83 11.26 -19.55 5.35
C GLY A 83 10.40 -19.79 4.11
N ILE A 84 9.90 -18.73 3.47
CA ILE A 84 9.01 -18.84 2.30
C ILE A 84 9.80 -19.32 1.08
N LEU A 85 11.07 -18.91 0.97
CA LEU A 85 11.95 -19.35 -0.13
C LEU A 85 12.30 -20.84 -0.05
N ASP A 86 12.19 -21.47 1.11
CA ASP A 86 12.46 -22.90 1.29
C ASP A 86 11.28 -23.80 0.87
N VAL A 87 10.07 -23.26 0.82
CA VAL A 87 8.84 -24.01 0.51
C VAL A 87 8.24 -23.67 -0.85
N MET A 88 8.73 -22.61 -1.51
CA MET A 88 8.19 -22.09 -2.76
C MET A 88 9.15 -22.32 -3.91
N GLU A 89 8.64 -22.85 -5.02
CA GLU A 89 9.38 -23.01 -6.27
C GLU A 89 9.27 -21.74 -7.13
N ILE A 90 10.41 -21.18 -7.56
CA ILE A 90 10.47 -20.04 -8.47
C ILE A 90 10.71 -20.56 -9.88
N LYS A 91 9.70 -20.43 -10.77
CA LYS A 91 9.77 -20.92 -12.16
C LYS A 91 10.48 -19.97 -13.12
N ASN A 92 10.49 -18.67 -12.81
CA ASN A 92 11.16 -17.68 -13.65
C ASN A 92 12.67 -17.64 -13.31
N PRO A 93 13.56 -17.97 -14.26
CA PRO A 93 15.00 -17.98 -14.01
C PRO A 93 15.58 -16.59 -13.68
N GLU A 94 15.01 -15.51 -14.24
CA GLU A 94 15.44 -14.14 -13.93
C GLU A 94 15.15 -13.81 -12.46
N VAL A 95 13.97 -14.19 -11.98
CA VAL A 95 13.57 -13.98 -10.58
C VAL A 95 14.38 -14.88 -9.64
N ALA A 96 14.65 -16.12 -10.04
CA ALA A 96 15.52 -17.02 -9.28
C ALA A 96 16.92 -16.41 -9.13
N ALA A 97 17.48 -15.83 -10.20
CA ALA A 97 18.77 -15.14 -10.15
C ALA A 97 18.76 -13.92 -9.23
N LEU A 98 17.67 -13.13 -9.22
CA LEU A 98 17.51 -11.98 -8.32
C LEU A 98 17.45 -12.39 -6.84
N ILE A 99 16.78 -13.52 -6.56
CA ILE A 99 16.59 -14.05 -5.21
C ILE A 99 17.78 -14.91 -4.76
N GLY A 100 18.58 -15.44 -5.69
CA GLY A 100 19.76 -16.27 -5.41
C GLY A 100 19.42 -17.68 -4.93
N VAL A 101 18.41 -18.30 -5.56
CA VAL A 101 17.96 -19.69 -5.31
C VAL A 101 18.18 -20.57 -6.52
#